data_AF-G3G7X7-F1
#
_entry.id   AF-G3G7X7-F1
#
_cell.length_a   1.000
_cell.length_b   1.000
_cell.length_c   1.000
_cell.angle_alpha   90.00
_cell.angle_beta   90.00
_cell.angle_gamma   90.00
#
_symmetry.space_group_name_H-M   'P 1'
#
loop_
_entity.id
_entity.type
_entity.pdbx_description
1 polymer ?
#
loop_
_entity_poly.entity_id
_entity_poly.type
_entity_poly.pdbx_seq_one_letter_code
_entity_poly.pdbx_strand_id
1 'polypeptide(L)'
;FFAGYPITPSTEAAERFAERAPEVGALFIQMEDELASVAALIGGAWGGQKVMTVTCGPGFSLMVENLGLAAMTETPMVIANVQRGGPSTGLPTGCK
;
A
#
# COMPACT_ATOMS: atom_id res chain seq x y z
N PHE A 1 9.65 1.04 5.88
CA PHE A 1 8.69 0.00 6.29
C PHE A 1 7.63 -0.10 5.20
N PHE A 2 7.37 -1.31 4.72
CA PHE A 2 6.38 -1.59 3.69
C PHE A 2 5.38 -2.61 4.24
N ALA A 3 4.10 -2.28 4.13
CA ALA A 3 3.01 -3.20 4.40
C ALA A 3 2.01 -3.12 3.25
N GLY A 4 1.66 -4.26 2.66
CA GLY A 4 0.78 -4.28 1.50
C GLY A 4 0.17 -5.65 1.24
N TYR A 5 -0.92 -5.64 0.48
CA TYR A 5 -1.62 -6.82 -0.02
C TYR A 5 -1.35 -6.97 -1.53
N PRO A 6 -1.02 -8.17 -2.03
CA PRO A 6 -0.73 -8.37 -3.44
C PRO A 6 -2.00 -8.23 -4.30
N ILE A 7 -2.05 -7.19 -5.13
CA ILE A 7 -3.12 -6.96 -6.10
C ILE A 7 -2.55 -6.59 -7.48
N THR A 8 -3.02 -7.22 -8.55
CA THR A 8 -2.58 -6.89 -9.92
C THR A 8 -3.05 -5.47 -10.29
N PRO A 9 -2.21 -4.60 -10.91
CA PRO A 9 -0.83 -4.76 -11.41
C PRO A 9 0.26 -4.26 -10.44
N SER A 10 -0.04 -4.09 -9.16
CA SER A 10 0.91 -3.57 -8.16
C SER A 10 1.91 -4.61 -7.62
N THR A 11 1.70 -5.90 -7.91
CA THR A 11 2.52 -7.00 -7.38
C THR A 11 3.99 -6.89 -7.78
N GLU A 12 4.31 -6.53 -9.03
CA GLU A 12 5.70 -6.36 -9.48
C GLU A 12 6.46 -5.30 -8.69
N ALA A 13 5.78 -4.21 -8.31
CA ALA A 13 6.39 -3.15 -7.50
C ALA A 13 6.64 -3.62 -6.06
N ALA A 14 5.74 -4.41 -5.49
CA ALA A 14 5.90 -5.00 -4.17
C ALA A 14 7.02 -6.06 -4.14
N GLU A 15 7.10 -6.91 -5.16
CA GLU A 15 8.17 -7.92 -5.32
C GLU A 15 9.54 -7.26 -5.45
N ARG A 16 9.66 -6.25 -6.32
CA ARG A 16 10.93 -5.52 -6.49
C ARG A 16 11.31 -4.72 -5.25
N PHE A 17 10.33 -4.28 -4.45
CA PHE A 17 10.60 -3.70 -3.14
C PHE A 17 11.11 -4.76 -2.16
N ALA A 18 10.49 -5.94 -2.12
CA ALA A 18 10.91 -7.04 -1.24
C ALA A 18 12.33 -7.52 -1.55
N GLU A 19 12.73 -7.57 -2.83
CA GLU A 19 14.11 -7.89 -3.24
C GLU A 19 15.14 -6.88 -2.72
N ARG A 20 14.80 -5.59 -2.76
CA ARG A 20 15.71 -4.49 -2.37
C ARG A 20 15.61 -4.10 -0.89
N ALA A 21 14.56 -4.52 -0.21
CA ALA A 21 14.32 -4.21 1.20
C ALA A 21 15.50 -4.63 2.11
N PRO A 22 16.13 -5.81 1.94
CA PRO A 22 17.32 -6.19 2.70
C PRO A 22 18.52 -5.27 2.49
N GLU A 23 18.70 -4.70 1.29
CA GLU A 23 19.83 -3.82 0.97
C GLU A 23 19.79 -2.51 1.78
N VAL A 24 18.59 -2.03 2.09
CA VAL A 24 18.34 -0.77 2.82
C VAL A 24 17.91 -1.00 4.27
N GLY A 25 17.89 -2.26 4.73
CA GLY A 25 17.38 -2.63 6.06
C GLY A 25 15.90 -2.32 6.26
N ALA A 26 15.11 -2.22 5.19
CA ALA A 26 13.68 -2.00 5.26
C ALA A 26 12.94 -3.31 5.58
N LEU A 27 11.89 -3.21 6.38
CA LEU A 27 11.00 -4.34 6.65
C LEU A 27 9.86 -4.36 5.62
N PHE A 28 9.64 -5.52 5.01
CA PHE A 28 8.51 -5.82 4.12
C PHE A 28 7.60 -6.82 4.82
N ILE A 29 6.31 -6.48 4.96
CA ILE A 29 5.29 -7.36 5.54
C ILE A 29 4.15 -7.49 4.54
N GLN A 30 3.79 -8.73 4.22
CA GLN A 30 2.56 -9.03 3.52
C GLN A 30 1.43 -9.11 4.53
N MET A 31 0.41 -8.27 4.36
CA MET A 31 -0.76 -8.25 5.23
C MET A 31 -1.91 -9.06 4.60
N GLU A 32 -2.94 -9.34 5.39
CA GLU A 32 -4.12 -10.10 5.00
C GLU A 32 -5.04 -9.36 4.02
N ASP A 33 -5.12 -8.04 4.16
CA ASP A 33 -5.93 -7.15 3.33
C ASP A 33 -5.33 -5.73 3.26
N GLU A 34 -5.86 -4.88 2.39
CA GLU A 34 -5.46 -3.48 2.28
C GLU A 34 -5.81 -2.64 3.53
N LEU A 35 -6.78 -3.07 4.34
CA LEU A 35 -7.21 -2.35 5.53
C LEU A 35 -6.16 -2.46 6.64
N ALA A 36 -5.73 -3.69 6.93
CA ALA A 36 -4.65 -4.03 7.83
C ALA A 36 -3.30 -3.51 7.33
N SER A 37 -3.09 -3.50 6.01
CA SER A 37 -1.92 -2.85 5.40
C SER A 37 -1.79 -1.40 5.86
N VAL A 38 -2.85 -0.59 5.77
CA VAL A 38 -2.78 0.81 6.18
C VAL A 38 -2.69 0.97 7.69
N ALA A 39 -3.39 0.15 8.47
CA ALA A 39 -3.27 0.18 9.93
C ALA A 39 -1.82 -0.08 10.39
N ALA A 40 -1.14 -1.06 9.77
CA ALA A 40 0.27 -1.33 10.04
C ALA A 40 1.19 -0.18 9.61
N LEU A 41 0.90 0.50 8.50
CA LEU A 41 1.67 1.68 8.08
C LEU A 41 1.53 2.83 9.07
N ILE A 42 0.33 3.11 9.56
CA ILE A 42 0.10 4.16 10.57
C ILE A 42 0.91 3.85 11.83
N GLY A 43 0.86 2.61 12.31
CA GLY A 43 1.68 2.17 13.44
C GLY A 43 3.19 2.28 13.16
N GLY A 44 3.62 1.92 11.95
CA GLY A 44 5.01 2.06 11.52
C GLY A 44 5.49 3.53 11.47
N ALA A 45 4.62 4.45 11.05
CA ALA A 45 4.91 5.88 11.00
C ALA A 45 5.03 6.47 12.41
N TRP A 46 4.16 6.06 13.33
CA TRP A 46 4.28 6.42 14.75
C TRP A 46 5.53 5.82 15.41
N GLY A 47 6.00 4.66 14.92
CA GLY A 47 7.30 4.09 15.27
C GLY A 47 8.50 4.85 14.70
N GLY A 48 8.29 5.98 14.03
CA GLY A 48 9.35 6.84 13.46
C GLY A 48 9.93 6.33 12.14
N GLN A 49 9.33 5.30 11.53
CA GLN A 49 9.80 4.76 10.25
C GLN A 49 9.13 5.49 9.08
N LYS A 50 9.87 5.61 7.97
CA LYS A 50 9.26 6.01 6.69
C LYS A 50 8.44 4.85 6.14
N VAL A 51 7.14 5.08 5.95
CA VAL A 51 6.18 4.03 5.56
C VAL A 51 5.66 4.24 4.15
N MET A 52 5.49 3.15 3.40
CA MET A 52 4.88 3.18 2.08
C MET A 52 4.09 1.91 1.77
N THR A 53 3.08 2.03 0.93
CA THR A 53 2.35 0.89 0.34
C THR A 53 2.07 1.13 -1.13
N VAL A 54 1.79 0.04 -1.85
CA VAL A 54 1.40 0.06 -3.26
C VAL A 54 0.09 -0.70 -3.38
N THR A 55 -0.91 -0.09 -4.02
CA THR A 55 -2.23 -0.68 -4.23
C THR A 55 -2.79 -0.27 -5.60
N CYS A 56 -4.00 -0.70 -5.91
CA CYS A 56 -4.76 -0.24 -7.08
C CYS A 56 -6.20 0.13 -6.67
N GLY A 57 -7.02 0.59 -7.63
CA GLY A 57 -8.33 1.19 -7.38
C GLY A 57 -9.25 0.48 -6.35
N PRO A 58 -9.46 -0.85 -6.41
CA PRO A 58 -10.25 -1.57 -5.43
C PRO A 58 -9.66 -1.49 -4.01
N GLY A 59 -8.35 -1.73 -3.88
CA GLY A 59 -7.65 -1.66 -2.60
C GLY A 59 -7.63 -0.23 -2.04
N PHE A 60 -7.42 0.78 -2.89
CA PHE A 60 -7.48 2.18 -2.48
C PHE A 60 -8.84 2.56 -1.88
N SER A 61 -9.93 1.99 -2.39
CA SER A 61 -11.28 2.25 -1.85
C SER A 61 -11.45 1.72 -0.43
N LEU A 62 -10.79 0.62 -0.07
CA LEU A 62 -10.77 0.07 1.30
C LEU A 62 -9.90 0.90 2.24
N MET A 63 -8.86 1.55 1.72
CA MET A 63 -7.90 2.33 2.51
C MET A 63 -8.44 3.70 2.98
N VAL A 64 -9.56 4.18 2.43
CA VAL A 64 -10.05 5.56 2.62
C VAL A 64 -10.34 5.90 4.09
N GLU A 65 -10.87 4.95 4.86
CA GLU A 65 -11.16 5.17 6.29
C GLU A 65 -9.88 5.48 7.08
N ASN A 66 -8.87 4.62 6.94
CA ASN A 66 -7.59 4.78 7.62
C ASN A 66 -6.79 5.96 7.06
N LEU A 67 -6.97 6.31 5.78
CA LEU A 67 -6.38 7.53 5.21
C LEU A 67 -6.95 8.79 5.88
N GLY A 68 -8.26 8.80 6.19
CA GLY A 68 -8.88 9.84 6.98
C GLY A 68 -8.25 9.96 8.37
N LEU A 69 -8.03 8.82 9.04
CA LEU A 69 -7.33 8.78 10.33
C LEU A 69 -5.90 9.32 10.23
N ALA A 70 -5.15 8.91 9.20
CA ALA A 70 -3.79 9.40 8.96
C ALA A 70 -3.76 10.92 8.71
N ALA A 71 -4.74 11.47 7.99
CA ALA A 71 -4.87 12.91 7.79
C ALA A 71 -5.20 13.65 9.09
N MET A 72 -6.11 13.13 9.91
CA MET A 72 -6.46 13.73 11.21
C MET A 72 -5.31 13.74 12.21
N THR A 73 -4.45 12.72 12.14
CA THR A 73 -3.30 12.54 13.05
C THR A 73 -2.00 13.12 12.48
N GLU A 74 -2.06 13.78 11.31
CA GLU A 74 -0.89 14.30 10.58
C GLU A 74 0.20 13.24 10.37
N THR A 75 -0.20 11.98 10.22
CA THR A 75 0.71 10.85 10.13
C THR A 75 1.33 10.79 8.73
N PRO A 76 2.67 10.87 8.59
CA PRO A 76 3.33 10.86 7.30
C PRO A 76 3.32 9.45 6.69
N MET A 77 2.69 9.28 5.53
CA MET A 77 2.68 8.02 4.80
C MET A 77 2.60 8.22 3.28
N VAL A 78 3.09 7.25 2.51
CA VAL A 78 3.03 7.27 1.04
C VAL A 78 2.20 6.09 0.52
N ILE A 79 1.21 6.39 -0.32
CA ILE A 79 0.40 5.38 -1.01
C ILE A 79 0.63 5.53 -2.51
N ALA A 80 1.20 4.51 -3.14
CA ALA A 80 1.33 4.43 -4.59
C ALA A 80 0.11 3.72 -5.18
N ASN A 81 -0.79 4.48 -5.80
CA ASN A 81 -1.95 3.93 -6.50
C ASN A 81 -1.60 3.65 -7.97
N VAL A 82 -1.36 2.38 -8.30
CA VAL A 82 -1.18 1.93 -9.69
C VAL A 82 -2.56 1.77 -10.31
N GLN A 83 -3.04 2.84 -10.94
CA GLN A 83 -4.38 2.89 -11.50
C GLN A 83 -4.55 1.88 -12.64
N ARG A 84 -5.65 1.12 -12.59
CA ARG A 84 -6.11 0.20 -13.64
C ARG A 84 -7.54 0.56 -14.06
N GLY A 85 -7.98 0.16 -15.25
CA GLY A 85 -9.32 0.50 -15.74
C GLY A 85 -10.42 -0.04 -14.83
N GLY A 86 -11.26 0.84 -14.27
CA GLY A 86 -12.45 0.51 -13.47
C GLY A 86 -13.78 0.66 -14.26
N PRO A 87 -14.97 0.58 -13.62
CA PRO A 87 -15.23 0.48 -12.17
C PRO A 87 -15.22 -0.97 -11.61
N SER A 88 -15.08 -1.11 -10.29
CA SER A 88 -15.01 -2.40 -9.57
C SER A 88 -13.82 -3.26 -10.02
N THR A 89 -14.01 -4.54 -10.36
CA THR A 89 -12.94 -5.40 -10.88
C THR A 89 -12.32 -4.83 -12.16
N GLY A 90 -13.14 -4.17 -12.99
CA GLY A 90 -12.68 -3.49 -14.20
C GLY A 90 -11.97 -4.43 -15.16
N LEU A 91 -10.84 -3.99 -15.72
CA LEU A 91 -9.95 -4.76 -16.59
C LEU A 91 -8.58 -4.92 -15.91
N PRO A 92 -8.26 -6.09 -15.33
CA PRO A 92 -7.02 -6.29 -14.58
C PRO A 92 -5.73 -6.06 -15.39
N THR A 93 -5.80 -6.22 -16.72
CA THR A 93 -4.69 -6.08 -17.66
C THR A 93 -4.88 -4.94 -18.68
N GLY A 94 -5.97 -4.19 -18.59
CA GLY A 94 -6.33 -3.14 -19.56
C GLY A 94 -6.19 -1.74 -19.00
N CYS A 95 -5.30 -0.93 -19.58
CA CYS A 95 -5.34 0.52 -19.49
C CYS A 95 -6.02 1.03 -20.76
N LYS A 96 -7.25 1.53 -20.64
CA LYS A 96 -7.89 2.35 -21.67
C LYS A 96 -8.10 3.74 -21.09
#